data_AF-A0A7X7FLF9-F1
#
_entry.id   AF-A0A7X7FLF9-F1
#
_cell.length_a   1.000
_cell.length_b   1.000
_cell.length_c   1.000
_cell.angle_alpha   90.00
_cell.angle_beta   90.00
_cell.angle_gamma   90.00
#
_symmetry.space_group_name_H-M   'P 1'
#
loop_
_entity.id
_entity.type
_entity.pdbx_description
1 polymer ?
#
loop_
_entity_poly.entity_id
_entity_poly.type
_entity_poly.pdbx_seq_one_letter_code
_entity_poly.pdbx_strand_id
1 'polypeptide(L)'
;PNHLYMGCRFAWQTEEAVQASAEICDVVSFNIYAVTPEPKRMAAVEPFDKPCILGEFHFGALDRGMFHTGLVAASDQKTRAAMYRNYVQHALDNPMVVGCHWFQYLDQPLTGRSYDGENYNIGFVTVTDTPYPEMVETAREVHADAYARRWGKAVQ
;
A
#
# COMPACT_ATOMS: atom_id res chain seq x y z
N PRO A 1 0.79 -16.69 21.58
CA PRO A 1 0.47 -17.88 20.76
C PRO A 1 -0.80 -17.77 19.87
N ASN A 2 -1.69 -16.81 20.10
CA ASN A 2 -3.01 -16.76 19.42
C ASN A 2 -3.13 -15.72 18.28
N HIS A 3 -2.01 -15.13 17.85
CA HIS A 3 -2.00 -14.04 16.87
C HIS A 3 -1.03 -14.35 15.75
N LEU A 4 -1.34 -13.86 14.54
CA LEU A 4 -0.49 -14.02 13.37
C LEU A 4 0.80 -13.20 13.52
N TYR A 5 1.93 -13.81 13.19
CA TYR A 5 3.19 -13.12 12.98
C TYR A 5 3.31 -12.69 11.52
N MET A 6 3.28 -11.38 11.28
CA MET A 6 3.24 -10.76 9.95
C MET A 6 4.62 -10.36 9.40
N GLY A 7 5.70 -11.01 9.84
CA GLY A 7 7.05 -10.80 9.31
C GLY A 7 7.67 -9.43 9.62
N CYS A 8 8.54 -8.96 8.72
CA CYS A 8 9.48 -7.85 8.98
C CYS A 8 9.45 -6.70 7.95
N ARG A 9 8.45 -6.62 7.06
CA ARG A 9 8.17 -5.48 6.16
C ARG A 9 9.33 -5.16 5.21
N PHE A 10 9.64 -6.08 4.28
CA PHE A 10 10.74 -5.90 3.33
C PHE A 10 10.54 -4.69 2.41
N ALA A 11 11.38 -3.65 2.59
CA ALA A 11 11.53 -2.57 1.62
C ALA A 11 12.63 -2.89 0.58
N TRP A 12 13.70 -3.52 1.04
CA TRP A 12 14.80 -4.13 0.27
C TRP A 12 14.96 -5.58 0.72
N GLN A 13 15.43 -6.47 -0.15
CA GLN A 13 15.43 -7.90 0.13
C GLN A 13 16.53 -8.65 -0.62
N THR A 14 16.94 -9.78 -0.04
CA THR A 14 17.56 -10.88 -0.78
C THR A 14 16.60 -12.05 -0.81
N GLU A 15 16.79 -12.97 -1.74
CA GLU A 15 15.94 -14.16 -1.86
C GLU A 15 15.98 -14.99 -0.57
N GLU A 16 17.16 -15.21 0.00
CA GLU A 16 17.37 -16.01 1.21
C GLU A 16 16.63 -15.45 2.42
N ALA A 17 16.62 -14.12 2.59
CA ALA A 17 15.91 -13.48 3.69
C ALA A 17 14.39 -13.64 3.55
N VAL A 18 13.86 -13.57 2.32
CA VAL A 18 12.43 -13.76 2.06
C VAL A 18 12.04 -15.22 2.28
N GLN A 19 12.84 -16.17 1.81
CA GLN A 19 12.61 -17.61 2.03
C GLN A 19 12.63 -17.95 3.53
N ALA A 20 13.63 -17.48 4.28
CA ALA A 20 13.68 -17.67 5.73
C ALA A 20 12.48 -17.06 6.46
N SER A 21 11.99 -15.91 5.99
CA SER A 21 10.76 -15.31 6.50
C SER A 21 9.53 -16.17 6.18
N ALA A 22 9.44 -16.73 4.96
CA ALA A 22 8.34 -17.58 4.53
C ALA A 22 8.25 -18.91 5.31
N GLU A 23 9.38 -19.46 5.76
CA GLU A 23 9.42 -20.66 6.61
C GLU A 23 8.75 -20.43 7.98
N ILE A 24 8.82 -19.21 8.52
CA ILE A 24 8.48 -18.93 9.92
C ILE A 24 7.19 -18.11 10.05
N CYS A 25 6.97 -17.14 9.17
CA CYS A 25 5.86 -16.19 9.30
C CYS A 25 4.52 -16.81 8.89
N ASP A 26 3.46 -16.35 9.52
CA ASP A 26 2.09 -16.65 9.08
C ASP A 26 1.75 -15.88 7.79
N VAL A 27 2.23 -14.63 7.69
CA VAL A 27 2.09 -13.75 6.53
C VAL A 27 3.43 -13.06 6.28
N VAL A 28 3.92 -13.05 5.04
CA VAL A 28 5.15 -12.33 4.67
C VAL A 28 4.80 -10.90 4.27
N SER A 29 5.48 -9.90 4.82
CA SER A 29 5.16 -8.48 4.57
C SER A 29 6.20 -7.76 3.72
N PHE A 30 5.71 -6.91 2.81
CA PHE A 30 6.53 -6.14 1.87
C PHE A 30 6.08 -4.68 1.82
N ASN A 31 7.02 -3.74 1.74
CA ASN A 31 6.74 -2.34 1.46
C ASN A 31 7.11 -2.06 0.00
N ILE A 32 6.10 -1.74 -0.83
CA ILE A 32 6.27 -1.63 -2.29
C ILE A 32 5.73 -0.29 -2.77
N TYR A 33 6.63 0.70 -2.83
CA TYR A 33 6.38 2.02 -3.42
C TYR A 33 6.60 1.99 -4.93
N ALA A 34 5.59 1.50 -5.66
CA ALA A 34 5.56 1.43 -7.12
C ALA A 34 4.13 1.70 -7.62
N VAL A 35 3.94 1.83 -8.94
CA VAL A 35 2.61 2.05 -9.54
C VAL A 35 1.67 0.86 -9.37
N THR A 36 2.21 -0.35 -9.17
CA THR A 36 1.49 -1.58 -8.83
C THR A 36 2.34 -2.45 -7.87
N PRO A 37 1.77 -3.47 -7.20
CA PRO A 37 2.48 -4.35 -6.27
C PRO A 37 3.62 -5.24 -6.80
N GLU A 38 4.09 -5.06 -8.04
CA GLU A 38 5.21 -5.79 -8.69
C GLU A 38 5.39 -7.26 -8.25
N PRO A 39 4.68 -8.24 -8.85
CA PRO A 39 4.70 -9.65 -8.41
C PRO A 39 6.08 -10.26 -8.25
N LYS A 40 7.08 -9.84 -9.05
CA LYS A 40 8.47 -10.29 -8.96
C LYS A 40 9.09 -10.06 -7.59
N ARG A 41 8.65 -9.05 -6.83
CA ARG A 41 9.13 -8.80 -5.47
C ARG A 41 8.68 -9.85 -4.47
N MET A 42 7.63 -10.61 -4.77
CA MET A 42 7.10 -11.68 -3.90
C MET A 42 7.44 -13.08 -4.42
N ALA A 43 8.15 -13.20 -5.55
CA ALA A 43 8.40 -14.49 -6.23
C ALA A 43 9.11 -15.52 -5.33
N ALA A 44 10.02 -15.07 -4.45
CA ALA A 44 10.72 -15.93 -3.50
C ALA A 44 9.79 -16.58 -2.44
N VAL A 45 8.55 -16.11 -2.31
CA VAL A 45 7.53 -16.67 -1.42
C VAL A 45 6.73 -17.80 -2.09
N GLU A 46 6.65 -17.83 -3.43
CA GLU A 46 5.81 -18.76 -4.20
C GLU A 46 6.05 -20.25 -3.83
N PRO A 47 7.29 -20.74 -3.64
CA PRO A 47 7.53 -22.14 -3.28
C PRO A 47 6.95 -22.56 -1.93
N PHE A 48 6.61 -21.59 -1.06
CA PHE A 48 6.13 -21.84 0.31
C PHE A 48 4.60 -21.74 0.42
N ASP A 49 3.91 -21.33 -0.65
CA ASP A 49 2.45 -21.10 -0.67
C ASP A 49 1.96 -20.22 0.50
N LYS A 50 2.72 -19.14 0.80
CA LYS A 50 2.44 -18.24 1.92
C LYS A 50 1.69 -16.98 1.48
N PRO A 51 0.72 -16.51 2.28
CA PRO A 51 0.08 -15.23 2.03
C PRO A 51 1.07 -14.08 2.23
N CYS A 52 0.92 -13.04 1.42
CA CYS A 52 1.69 -11.81 1.45
C CYS A 52 0.80 -10.62 1.83
N ILE A 53 1.34 -9.66 2.59
CA ILE A 53 0.68 -8.38 2.86
C ILE A 53 1.57 -7.21 2.43
N LEU A 54 0.98 -6.24 1.74
CA LEU A 54 1.67 -5.01 1.37
C LEU A 54 1.58 -4.04 2.55
N GLY A 55 2.68 -3.87 3.27
CA GLY A 55 2.75 -3.09 4.49
C GLY A 55 2.71 -1.58 4.27
N GLU A 56 3.20 -1.11 3.13
CA GLU A 56 3.22 0.31 2.74
C GLU A 56 3.19 0.49 1.23
N PHE A 57 2.42 1.48 0.80
CA PHE A 57 2.49 2.13 -0.52
C PHE A 57 1.87 3.53 -0.41
N HIS A 58 2.23 4.43 -1.34
CA HIS A 58 1.57 5.73 -1.49
C HIS A 58 1.77 6.34 -2.87
N PHE A 59 1.01 7.41 -3.10
CA PHE A 59 1.17 8.36 -4.20
C PHE A 59 0.96 9.76 -3.64
N GLY A 60 1.62 10.77 -4.20
CA GLY A 60 1.39 12.17 -3.82
C GLY A 60 1.43 13.12 -5.00
N ALA A 61 0.78 14.28 -4.83
CA ALA A 61 0.73 15.34 -5.83
C ALA A 61 0.99 16.72 -5.19
N LEU A 62 1.31 17.71 -6.01
CA LEU A 62 1.72 19.05 -5.52
C LEU A 62 0.66 20.14 -5.75
N ASP A 63 -0.49 19.76 -6.31
CA ASP A 63 -1.60 20.65 -6.68
C ASP A 63 -2.36 21.26 -5.47
N ARG A 64 -1.93 20.94 -4.25
CA ARG A 64 -2.54 21.38 -2.98
C ARG A 64 -1.55 21.99 -1.99
N GLY A 65 -0.38 22.44 -2.46
CA GLY A 65 0.54 23.30 -1.69
C GLY A 65 1.65 22.60 -0.92
N MET A 66 1.79 21.28 -1.06
CA MET A 66 2.96 20.53 -0.56
C MET A 66 4.16 20.70 -1.50
N PHE A 67 5.37 20.50 -0.98
CA PHE A 67 6.61 20.66 -1.76
C PHE A 67 7.22 19.34 -2.26
N HIS A 68 6.67 18.19 -1.86
CA HIS A 68 7.17 16.90 -2.30
C HIS A 68 6.03 15.88 -2.41
N THR A 69 6.04 15.09 -3.49
CA THR A 69 5.03 14.07 -3.79
C THR A 69 5.17 12.79 -2.98
N GLY A 70 6.19 12.68 -2.12
CA GLY A 70 6.70 11.39 -1.69
C GLY A 70 7.35 10.59 -2.82
N LEU A 71 7.36 9.26 -2.65
CA LEU A 71 8.17 8.33 -3.43
C LEU A 71 7.60 8.01 -4.83
N VAL A 72 6.30 8.18 -5.03
CA VAL A 72 5.65 7.96 -6.34
C VAL A 72 4.75 9.16 -6.65
N ALA A 73 5.06 9.84 -7.75
CA ALA A 73 4.41 11.09 -8.12
C ALA A 73 3.13 10.88 -8.94
N ALA A 74 2.09 11.63 -8.59
CA ALA A 74 0.90 11.87 -9.39
C ALA A 74 0.87 13.34 -9.87
N SER A 75 0.17 13.61 -10.98
CA SER A 75 0.05 14.98 -11.51
C SER A 75 -0.80 15.89 -10.61
N ASP A 76 -1.84 15.32 -10.00
CA ASP A 76 -2.88 16.01 -9.24
C ASP A 76 -3.62 15.00 -8.34
N GLN A 77 -4.51 15.47 -7.47
CA GLN A 77 -5.26 14.59 -6.55
C GLN A 77 -6.17 13.58 -7.28
N LYS A 78 -6.68 13.92 -8.48
CA LYS A 78 -7.52 12.99 -9.26
C LYS A 78 -6.69 11.83 -9.80
N THR A 79 -5.50 12.11 -10.33
CA THR A 79 -4.54 11.10 -10.78
C THR A 79 -4.03 10.29 -9.60
N ARG A 80 -3.76 10.92 -8.45
CA ARG A 80 -3.38 10.26 -7.20
C ARG A 80 -4.41 9.20 -6.78
N ALA A 81 -5.70 9.56 -6.82
CA ALA A 81 -6.79 8.64 -6.53
C ALA A 81 -6.91 7.52 -7.58
N ALA A 82 -6.76 7.83 -8.87
CA ALA A 82 -6.75 6.81 -9.93
C ALA A 82 -5.59 5.80 -9.75
N MET A 83 -4.41 6.26 -9.35
CA MET A 83 -3.26 5.40 -9.03
C MET A 83 -3.54 4.52 -7.80
N TYR A 84 -4.17 5.07 -6.75
CA TYR A 84 -4.63 4.29 -5.59
C TYR A 84 -5.55 3.14 -6.02
N ARG A 85 -6.57 3.43 -6.83
CA ARG A 85 -7.48 2.41 -7.36
C ARG A 85 -6.71 1.32 -8.10
N ASN A 86 -5.85 1.72 -9.01
CA ASN A 86 -5.05 0.81 -9.82
C ASN A 86 -4.21 -0.12 -8.94
N TYR A 87 -3.50 0.44 -7.96
CA TYR A 87 -2.65 -0.33 -7.06
C TYR A 87 -3.45 -1.35 -6.23
N VAL A 88 -4.53 -0.90 -5.59
CA VAL A 88 -5.35 -1.78 -4.73
C VAL A 88 -6.05 -2.86 -5.55
N GLN A 89 -6.51 -2.56 -6.76
CA GLN A 89 -7.08 -3.58 -7.66
C GLN A 89 -6.05 -4.62 -8.09
N HIS A 90 -4.82 -4.22 -8.41
CA HIS A 90 -3.74 -5.18 -8.69
C HIS A 90 -3.36 -6.01 -7.46
N ALA A 91 -3.44 -5.45 -6.25
CA ALA A 91 -3.27 -6.20 -5.02
C ALA A 91 -4.38 -7.24 -4.83
N LEU A 92 -5.64 -6.87 -5.06
CA LEU A 92 -6.79 -7.77 -5.00
C LEU A 92 -6.71 -8.90 -6.03
N ASP A 93 -6.20 -8.61 -7.23
CA ASP A 93 -6.08 -9.60 -8.31
C ASP A 93 -4.91 -10.57 -8.11
N ASN A 94 -3.96 -10.28 -7.22
CA ASN A 94 -2.81 -11.15 -6.96
C ASN A 94 -3.19 -12.27 -5.97
N PRO A 95 -3.13 -13.56 -6.34
CA PRO A 95 -3.56 -14.67 -5.49
C PRO A 95 -2.82 -14.78 -4.15
N MET A 96 -1.56 -14.34 -4.06
CA MET A 96 -0.81 -14.39 -2.81
C MET A 96 -1.13 -13.23 -1.86
N VAL A 97 -1.66 -12.11 -2.36
CA VAL A 97 -1.83 -10.90 -1.55
C VAL A 97 -3.15 -10.95 -0.78
N VAL A 98 -3.07 -10.83 0.55
CA VAL A 98 -4.23 -10.84 1.46
C VAL A 98 -4.64 -9.45 1.95
N GLY A 99 -3.86 -8.41 1.61
CA GLY A 99 -4.17 -7.04 1.98
C GLY A 99 -3.08 -6.05 1.60
N CYS A 100 -3.42 -4.77 1.67
CA CYS A 100 -2.47 -3.68 1.49
C CYS A 100 -2.80 -2.51 2.41
N HIS A 101 -1.77 -1.85 2.94
CA HIS A 101 -1.91 -0.70 3.81
C HIS A 101 -1.23 0.52 3.18
N TRP A 102 -2.00 1.60 3.11
CA TRP A 102 -1.52 2.90 2.70
C TRP A 102 -0.62 3.51 3.78
N PHE A 103 0.53 4.05 3.39
CA PHE A 103 1.35 4.87 4.24
C PHE A 103 1.16 6.34 3.82
N GLN A 104 0.44 7.18 4.55
CA GLN A 104 -0.03 7.06 5.92
C GLN A 104 -1.33 7.89 6.09
N TYR A 105 -1.86 7.98 7.31
CA TYR A 105 -3.13 8.67 7.53
C TYR A 105 -3.07 10.17 7.23
N LEU A 106 -2.10 10.88 7.81
CA LEU A 106 -1.93 12.34 7.66
C LEU A 106 -0.80 12.68 6.69
N ASP A 107 -0.92 13.82 6.02
CA ASP A 107 0.23 14.41 5.34
C ASP A 107 1.37 14.63 6.32
N GLN A 108 2.60 14.53 5.80
CA GLN A 108 3.75 14.92 6.60
C GLN A 108 3.80 16.44 6.77
N PRO A 109 4.46 16.95 7.82
CA PRO A 109 4.63 18.39 7.99
C PRO A 109 5.30 19.02 6.75
N LEU A 110 4.80 20.17 6.31
CA LEU A 110 5.34 20.89 5.15
C LEU A 110 6.86 21.17 5.29
N THR A 111 7.30 21.39 6.53
CA THR A 111 8.70 21.65 6.91
C THR A 111 9.50 20.39 7.25
N GLY A 112 8.95 19.21 6.99
CA GLY A 112 9.58 17.93 7.28
C GLY A 112 9.21 17.36 8.65
N ARG A 113 9.00 16.05 8.71
CA ARG A 113 8.84 15.33 9.98
C ARG A 113 10.13 15.36 10.79
N SER A 114 10.01 15.34 12.11
CA SER A 114 11.14 15.58 13.03
C SER A 114 12.29 14.58 12.93
N TYR A 115 12.04 13.37 12.42
CA TYR A 115 13.03 12.30 12.39
C TYR A 115 14.09 12.49 11.30
N ASP A 116 13.67 12.81 10.07
CA ASP A 116 14.53 12.80 8.88
C ASP A 116 14.18 13.90 7.86
N GLY A 117 13.19 14.73 8.15
CA GLY A 117 12.79 15.84 7.28
C GLY A 117 11.87 15.47 6.10
N GLU A 118 11.35 14.25 6.00
CA GLU A 118 10.36 13.93 4.94
C GLU A 118 9.12 14.85 5.05
N ASN A 119 8.71 15.45 3.93
CA ASN A 119 7.66 16.48 3.84
C ASN A 119 6.62 16.19 2.73
N TYR A 120 6.18 14.94 2.65
CA TYR A 120 5.41 14.39 1.55
C TYR A 120 3.89 14.64 1.62
N ASN A 121 3.27 14.84 0.45
CA ASN A 121 1.81 14.76 0.25
C ASN A 121 1.31 13.31 0.18
N ILE A 122 1.30 12.61 1.29
CA ILE A 122 0.98 11.18 1.35
C ILE A 122 -0.13 10.85 2.35
N GLY A 123 -0.83 11.86 2.87
CA GLY A 123 -1.99 11.66 3.75
C GLY A 123 -3.27 11.34 2.99
N PHE A 124 -4.14 10.54 3.61
CA PHE A 124 -5.58 10.59 3.29
C PHE A 124 -6.24 11.87 3.82
N VAL A 125 -5.61 12.51 4.80
CA VAL A 125 -6.06 13.72 5.47
C VAL A 125 -4.92 14.74 5.50
N THR A 126 -5.23 16.00 5.31
CA THR A 126 -4.26 17.10 5.32
C THR A 126 -3.78 17.43 6.74
N VAL A 127 -2.79 18.31 6.86
CA VAL A 127 -2.32 18.84 8.16
C VAL A 127 -3.42 19.58 8.95
N THR A 128 -4.48 20.04 8.29
CA THR A 128 -5.62 20.72 8.93
C THR A 128 -6.77 19.77 9.27
N ASP A 129 -6.52 18.47 9.29
CA ASP A 129 -7.52 17.42 9.52
C ASP A 129 -8.65 17.40 8.48
N THR A 130 -8.36 17.84 7.24
CA THR A 130 -9.33 17.84 6.13
C THR A 130 -9.06 16.65 5.21
N PRO A 131 -10.03 15.73 5.01
CA PRO A 131 -9.83 14.61 4.09
C PRO A 131 -9.65 15.05 2.64
N TYR A 132 -8.82 14.31 1.88
CA TYR A 132 -8.77 14.43 0.42
C TYR A 132 -10.00 13.75 -0.20
N PRO A 133 -10.96 14.50 -0.77
CA PRO A 133 -12.22 13.91 -1.21
C PRO A 133 -12.02 12.86 -2.31
N GLU A 134 -11.09 13.10 -3.24
CA GLU A 134 -10.78 12.19 -4.35
C GLU A 134 -10.29 10.82 -3.83
N MET A 135 -9.45 10.84 -2.78
CA MET A 135 -8.91 9.64 -2.14
C MET A 135 -9.98 8.90 -1.36
N VAL A 136 -10.80 9.60 -0.58
CA VAL A 136 -11.87 9.00 0.24
C VAL A 136 -12.95 8.36 -0.63
N GLU A 137 -13.40 9.07 -1.68
CA GLU A 137 -14.39 8.55 -2.63
C GLU A 137 -13.87 7.28 -3.31
N THR A 138 -12.65 7.33 -3.86
CA THR A 138 -12.06 6.17 -4.53
C THR A 138 -11.84 4.99 -3.57
N ALA A 139 -11.40 5.24 -2.34
CA ALA A 139 -11.24 4.17 -1.36
C ALA A 139 -12.58 3.49 -1.05
N ARG A 140 -13.66 4.25 -0.86
CA ARG A 140 -14.99 3.68 -0.63
C ARG A 140 -15.44 2.78 -1.77
N GLU A 141 -15.26 3.21 -3.01
CA GLU A 141 -15.63 2.41 -4.18
C GLU A 141 -14.82 1.12 -4.28
N VAL A 142 -13.50 1.19 -4.12
CA VAL A 142 -12.64 0.01 -4.25
C VAL A 142 -12.92 -1.01 -3.15
N HIS A 143 -13.13 -0.55 -1.90
CA HIS A 143 -13.39 -1.45 -0.77
C HIS A 143 -14.79 -2.04 -0.81
N ALA A 144 -15.79 -1.34 -1.36
CA ALA A 144 -17.14 -1.88 -1.53
C ALA A 144 -17.16 -3.12 -2.47
N ASP A 145 -16.29 -3.12 -3.49
CA ASP A 145 -16.22 -4.20 -4.48
C ASP A 145 -15.15 -5.25 -4.16
N ALA A 146 -14.31 -5.04 -3.14
CA ALA A 146 -13.08 -5.83 -2.92
C ALA A 146 -13.33 -7.35 -2.80
N TYR A 147 -14.27 -7.76 -1.95
CA TYR A 147 -14.59 -9.18 -1.76
C TYR A 147 -15.22 -9.79 -3.02
N ALA A 148 -16.14 -9.07 -3.67
CA ALA A 148 -16.79 -9.55 -4.88
C ALA A 148 -15.82 -9.67 -6.06
N ARG A 149 -14.84 -8.76 -6.16
CA ARG A 149 -13.77 -8.84 -7.17
C ARG A 149 -12.89 -10.06 -6.94
N ARG A 150 -12.52 -10.33 -5.68
CA ARG A 150 -11.60 -11.40 -5.32
C ARG A 150 -12.22 -12.80 -5.44
N TRP A 151 -13.47 -12.98 -5.01
CA TRP A 151 -14.11 -14.29 -4.88
C TRP A 151 -15.35 -14.48 -5.78
N GLY A 152 -15.71 -13.46 -6.58
CA GLY A 152 -16.99 -13.42 -7.30
C GLY A 152 -18.13 -12.97 -6.39
N LYS A 153 -19.31 -12.71 -6.97
CA LYS A 153 -20.53 -12.51 -6.17
C LYS A 153 -20.86 -13.82 -5.45
N ALA A 154 -21.11 -13.76 -4.15
CA ALA A 154 -21.70 -14.90 -3.44
C ALA A 154 -22.96 -15.32 -4.20
N VAL A 155 -23.04 -16.59 -4.59
CA VAL A 155 -24.29 -17.16 -5.07
C VAL A 155 -25.24 -17.10 -3.88
N GLN A 156 -26.26 -16.23 -3.96
CA GLN A 156 -27.38 -16.22 -3.01
C GLN A 156 -28.24 -17.46 -3.20
#